data_AF-A0A2N2SQZ8-F1
#
_entry.id   AF-A0A2N2SQZ8-F1
#
_cell.length_a   1.000
_cell.length_b   1.000
_cell.length_c   1.000
_cell.angle_alpha   90.00
_cell.angle_beta   90.00
_cell.angle_gamma   90.00
#
_symmetry.space_group_name_H-M   'P 1'
#
loop_
_entity.id
_entity.type
_entity.pdbx_description
1 polymer ?
#
loop_
_entity_poly.entity_id
_entity_poly.type
_entity_poly.pdbx_seq_one_letter_code
_entity_poly.pdbx_strand_id
1 'polypeptide(L)'
;TARMKALREASGPDSVYFVGSSKHNNEQAYLLRKFVSFWGTNNCDHQARICHSTTVAGVANTWGYGAMTNSYNDMQNSKVALYIGSNAAEAHPVSMLHMLHAKENGCKMIVVDPRFTRTAAKADEYVRIRSGTDIPFLFGLLHHIFKNGWEDKRYINDRVYGMDKVREDVLSKWTPDKVEEACGVNEAQMFKVAKMLHENNPGTVVWCMGQTQHSIGNAMVRASCILQLALGNVGKSGGGTNIFRGHDNVQGATDLGPNPDSLPGYYGLADGSWKHFAKVWGVDFDWIKSKYADGMMTKPGITVSRWIDGVLENNELIDQPSNLRGVFFWGHAPNSQTRGLEM
;
A
#
# COMPACT_ATOMS: atom_id res chain seq x y z
N THR A 1 -22.14 12.37 -23.58
CA THR A 1 -22.36 13.60 -22.78
C THR A 1 -23.82 13.80 -22.40
N ALA A 2 -24.81 13.73 -23.31
CA ALA A 2 -26.23 13.92 -22.99
C ALA A 2 -26.76 12.96 -21.91
N ARG A 3 -26.49 11.65 -22.05
CA ARG A 3 -26.89 10.65 -21.04
C ARG A 3 -26.31 10.91 -19.65
N MET A 4 -25.06 11.37 -19.56
CA MET A 4 -24.44 11.72 -18.27
C MET A 4 -25.15 12.91 -17.62
N LYS A 5 -25.46 13.95 -18.40
CA LYS A 5 -26.19 15.12 -17.89
C LYS A 5 -27.57 14.72 -17.37
N ALA A 6 -28.29 13.87 -18.10
CA ALA A 6 -29.58 13.34 -17.67
C ALA A 6 -29.49 12.57 -16.34
N LEU A 7 -28.44 11.74 -16.14
CA LEU A 7 -28.22 11.07 -14.85
C LEU A 7 -27.96 12.08 -13.72
N ARG A 8 -27.13 13.09 -13.98
CA ARG A 8 -26.83 14.14 -13.00
C ARG A 8 -28.07 14.95 -12.62
N GLU A 9 -28.92 15.29 -13.58
CA GLU A 9 -30.17 16.01 -13.35
C GLU A 9 -31.16 15.16 -12.54
N ALA A 10 -31.25 13.86 -12.84
CA ALA A 10 -32.20 12.96 -12.18
C ALA A 10 -31.75 12.47 -10.79
N SER A 11 -30.44 12.34 -10.53
CA SER A 11 -29.91 11.67 -9.33
C SER A 11 -28.70 12.38 -8.71
N GLY A 12 -28.36 13.59 -9.15
CA GLY A 12 -27.23 14.33 -8.61
C GLY A 12 -25.86 13.86 -9.11
N PRO A 13 -24.78 14.60 -8.80
CA PRO A 13 -23.45 14.35 -9.34
C PRO A 13 -22.82 13.04 -8.85
N ASP A 14 -23.10 12.63 -7.62
CA ASP A 14 -22.56 11.40 -7.01
C ASP A 14 -23.17 10.11 -7.57
N SER A 15 -24.24 10.20 -8.37
CA SER A 15 -24.80 9.05 -9.10
C SER A 15 -23.89 8.49 -10.19
N VAL A 16 -22.71 9.09 -10.42
CA VAL A 16 -21.77 8.66 -11.46
C VAL A 16 -20.41 8.32 -10.87
N TYR A 17 -19.86 7.17 -11.27
CA TYR A 17 -18.56 6.67 -10.87
C TYR A 17 -17.54 6.66 -12.00
N PHE A 18 -16.33 7.15 -11.76
CA PHE A 18 -15.26 7.24 -12.77
C PHE A 18 -14.05 6.39 -12.40
N VAL A 19 -13.82 5.32 -13.18
CA VAL A 19 -12.68 4.43 -13.00
C VAL A 19 -11.54 4.86 -13.92
N GLY A 20 -10.48 5.39 -13.31
CA GLY A 20 -9.25 5.76 -14.00
C GLY A 20 -8.28 4.59 -14.15
N SER A 21 -7.08 4.93 -14.65
CA SER A 21 -6.07 3.94 -15.00
C SER A 21 -4.69 4.28 -14.49
N SER A 22 -3.99 3.27 -13.97
CA SER A 22 -2.55 3.26 -13.75
C SER A 22 -1.74 3.04 -15.04
N LYS A 23 -2.41 2.95 -16.21
CA LYS A 23 -1.81 3.00 -17.55
C LYS A 23 -1.89 4.38 -18.19
N HIS A 24 -2.64 5.30 -17.59
CA HIS A 24 -2.59 6.70 -17.98
C HIS A 24 -1.24 7.29 -17.62
N ASN A 25 -0.75 8.22 -18.42
CA ASN A 25 0.34 9.08 -17.95
C ASN A 25 -0.17 10.05 -16.86
N ASN A 26 0.76 10.78 -16.26
CA ASN A 26 0.47 11.69 -15.16
C ASN A 26 -0.52 12.78 -15.56
N GLU A 27 -0.40 13.31 -16.77
CA GLU A 27 -1.24 14.38 -17.28
C GLU A 27 -2.69 13.89 -17.48
N GLN A 28 -2.89 12.71 -18.03
CA GLN A 28 -4.19 12.08 -18.20
C GLN A 28 -4.86 11.76 -16.86
N ALA A 29 -4.09 11.26 -15.90
CA ALA A 29 -4.56 10.95 -14.55
C ALA A 29 -5.03 12.23 -13.83
N TYR A 30 -4.21 13.28 -13.88
CA TYR A 30 -4.54 14.62 -13.38
C TYR A 30 -5.77 15.23 -14.05
N LEU A 31 -5.86 15.16 -15.39
CA LEU A 31 -7.00 15.68 -16.15
C LEU A 31 -8.29 14.95 -15.77
N LEU A 32 -8.23 13.63 -15.56
CA LEU A 32 -9.39 12.87 -15.09
C LEU A 32 -9.80 13.32 -13.68
N ARG A 33 -8.86 13.47 -12.73
CA ARG A 33 -9.20 13.97 -11.39
C ARG A 33 -9.81 15.38 -11.43
N LYS A 34 -9.26 16.28 -12.25
CA LYS A 34 -9.80 17.63 -12.45
C LYS A 34 -11.20 17.58 -13.06
N PHE A 35 -11.43 16.75 -14.09
CA PHE A 35 -12.74 16.58 -14.71
C PHE A 35 -13.78 16.09 -13.72
N VAL A 36 -13.47 15.06 -12.93
CA VAL A 36 -14.36 14.53 -11.89
C VAL A 36 -14.65 15.59 -10.82
N SER A 37 -13.65 16.41 -10.48
CA SER A 37 -13.85 17.49 -9.52
C SER A 37 -14.80 18.57 -10.04
N PHE A 38 -14.72 18.90 -11.34
CA PHE A 38 -15.65 19.83 -11.99
C PHE A 38 -17.03 19.21 -12.23
N TRP A 39 -17.11 17.88 -12.34
CA TRP A 39 -18.36 17.16 -12.32
C TRP A 39 -19.08 17.32 -10.98
N GLY A 40 -18.34 17.40 -9.87
CA GLY A 40 -18.89 17.63 -8.53
C GLY A 40 -19.09 16.36 -7.72
N THR A 41 -18.20 15.37 -7.89
CA THR A 41 -18.18 14.16 -7.07
C THR A 41 -16.74 13.77 -6.70
N ASN A 42 -16.59 12.93 -5.68
CA ASN A 42 -15.34 12.25 -5.35
C ASN A 42 -15.36 10.77 -5.73
N ASN A 43 -16.42 10.32 -6.42
CA ASN A 43 -16.59 8.96 -6.93
C ASN A 43 -15.65 8.65 -8.09
N CYS A 44 -14.36 8.50 -7.78
CA CYS A 44 -13.33 8.11 -8.72
C CYS A 44 -12.20 7.34 -8.05
N ASP A 45 -11.64 6.34 -8.73
CA ASP A 45 -10.55 5.51 -8.22
C ASP A 45 -9.83 4.81 -9.39
N HIS A 46 -8.80 4.02 -9.10
CA HIS A 46 -7.96 3.31 -10.07
C HIS A 46 -7.39 1.99 -9.52
N GLN A 47 -6.52 1.32 -10.28
CA GLN A 47 -5.99 -0.02 -9.97
C GLN A 47 -5.18 -0.11 -8.68
N ALA A 48 -4.67 1.00 -8.11
CA ALA A 48 -3.96 0.90 -6.83
C ALA A 48 -4.87 0.31 -5.73
N ARG A 49 -6.19 0.51 -5.83
CA ARG A 49 -7.19 0.00 -4.89
C ARG A 49 -7.11 -1.51 -4.70
N ILE A 50 -6.96 -2.27 -5.78
CA ILE A 50 -6.87 -3.74 -5.74
C ILE A 50 -5.44 -4.25 -5.52
N CYS A 51 -4.43 -3.38 -5.66
CA CYS A 51 -3.02 -3.74 -5.69
C CYS A 51 -2.28 -3.33 -4.39
N HIS A 52 -2.01 -2.04 -4.20
CA HIS A 52 -1.17 -1.52 -3.09
C HIS A 52 -1.89 -0.56 -2.14
N SER A 53 -3.21 -0.46 -2.21
CA SER A 53 -3.97 0.41 -1.31
C SER A 53 -3.74 0.12 0.17
N THR A 54 -3.56 -1.15 0.53
CA THR A 54 -3.22 -1.53 1.90
C THR A 54 -1.81 -1.12 2.30
N THR A 55 -0.89 -1.04 1.34
CA THR A 55 0.41 -0.40 1.56
C THR A 55 0.22 1.08 1.86
N VAL A 56 -0.56 1.81 1.06
CA VAL A 56 -0.77 3.25 1.29
C VAL A 56 -1.28 3.50 2.71
N ALA A 57 -2.31 2.77 3.13
CA ALA A 57 -2.86 2.91 4.48
C ALA A 57 -1.89 2.45 5.59
N GLY A 58 -1.25 1.28 5.46
CA GLY A 58 -0.37 0.72 6.50
C GLY A 58 0.91 1.53 6.71
N VAL A 59 1.54 1.94 5.61
CA VAL A 59 2.79 2.70 5.61
C VAL A 59 2.55 4.15 6.04
N ALA A 60 1.50 4.81 5.53
CA ALA A 60 1.17 6.17 5.94
C ALA A 60 0.82 6.26 7.44
N ASN A 61 0.18 5.24 8.00
CA ASN A 61 -0.05 5.17 9.46
C ASN A 61 1.23 4.94 10.29
N THR A 62 2.36 4.66 9.65
CA THR A 62 3.64 4.46 10.34
C THR A 62 4.54 5.70 10.27
N TRP A 63 4.68 6.33 9.09
CA TRP A 63 5.53 7.52 8.91
C TRP A 63 4.95 8.58 7.97
N GLY A 64 3.64 8.59 7.74
CA GLY A 64 2.92 9.68 7.09
C GLY A 64 2.82 9.62 5.57
N TYR A 65 3.53 8.71 4.89
CA TYR A 65 3.49 8.61 3.42
C TYR A 65 3.55 7.17 2.90
N GLY A 66 2.67 6.84 1.95
CA GLY A 66 2.41 5.48 1.45
C GLY A 66 3.29 4.99 0.29
N ALA A 67 4.48 5.57 0.09
CA ALA A 67 5.39 5.19 -1.00
C ALA A 67 6.60 4.40 -0.50
N MET A 68 7.38 3.85 -1.45
CA MET A 68 8.67 3.25 -1.15
C MET A 68 9.61 4.28 -0.51
N THR A 69 10.39 3.88 0.49
CA THR A 69 11.25 4.81 1.24
C THR A 69 12.57 5.09 0.54
N ASN A 70 13.01 4.19 -0.33
CA ASN A 70 14.30 4.23 -1.02
C ASN A 70 14.09 3.94 -2.51
N SER A 71 15.11 4.25 -3.32
CA SER A 71 15.08 3.98 -4.77
C SER A 71 15.60 2.57 -5.10
N TYR A 72 15.24 2.03 -6.27
CA TYR A 72 15.80 0.76 -6.74
C TYR A 72 17.33 0.77 -6.82
N ASN A 73 17.92 1.90 -7.23
CA ASN A 73 19.37 2.05 -7.31
C ASN A 73 20.02 1.91 -5.93
N ASP A 74 19.40 2.48 -4.91
CA ASP A 74 19.90 2.45 -3.53
C ASP A 74 19.91 1.03 -2.93
N MET A 75 19.05 0.13 -3.42
CA MET A 75 19.04 -1.27 -2.98
C MET A 75 20.37 -2.00 -3.19
N GLN A 76 21.21 -1.53 -4.13
CA GLN A 76 22.55 -2.09 -4.36
C GLN A 76 23.49 -1.94 -3.15
N ASN A 77 23.19 -1.00 -2.25
CA ASN A 77 23.97 -0.75 -1.03
C ASN A 77 23.53 -1.62 0.15
N SER A 78 22.45 -2.39 0.01
CA SER A 78 21.92 -3.25 1.07
C SER A 78 22.92 -4.34 1.45
N LYS A 79 22.96 -4.70 2.74
CA LYS A 79 23.72 -5.85 3.25
C LYS A 79 22.84 -7.06 3.50
N VAL A 80 21.54 -6.85 3.69
CA VAL A 80 20.53 -7.90 3.66
C VAL A 80 19.24 -7.42 3.01
N ALA A 81 18.55 -8.31 2.32
CA ALA A 81 17.23 -8.06 1.79
C ALA A 81 16.26 -9.17 2.22
N LEU A 82 15.11 -8.77 2.78
CA LEU A 82 14.00 -9.64 3.10
C LEU A 82 12.89 -9.44 2.07
N TYR A 83 12.74 -10.39 1.15
CA TYR A 83 11.61 -10.44 0.24
C TYR A 83 10.50 -11.24 0.89
N ILE A 84 9.37 -10.61 1.21
CA ILE A 84 8.21 -11.26 1.81
C ILE A 84 6.97 -11.02 0.95
N GLY A 85 6.37 -12.10 0.44
CA GLY A 85 5.24 -11.99 -0.47
C GLY A 85 5.58 -11.28 -1.79
N SER A 86 6.82 -11.44 -2.28
CA SER A 86 7.31 -10.82 -3.51
C SER A 86 8.02 -11.84 -4.41
N ASN A 87 7.64 -11.85 -5.70
CA ASN A 87 8.29 -12.64 -6.73
C ASN A 87 8.89 -11.74 -7.81
N ALA A 88 9.87 -10.93 -7.40
CA ALA A 88 10.51 -9.93 -8.24
C ALA A 88 11.15 -10.49 -9.52
N ALA A 89 11.62 -11.75 -9.50
CA ALA A 89 12.18 -12.39 -10.70
C ALA A 89 11.18 -12.47 -11.87
N GLU A 90 9.87 -12.54 -11.59
CA GLU A 90 8.83 -12.60 -12.62
C GLU A 90 8.07 -11.28 -12.76
N ALA A 91 7.79 -10.60 -11.65
CA ALA A 91 6.98 -9.39 -11.65
C ALA A 91 7.79 -8.11 -11.91
N HIS A 92 9.07 -8.08 -11.52
CA HIS A 92 9.93 -6.90 -11.53
C HIS A 92 11.37 -7.24 -11.94
N PRO A 93 11.59 -7.88 -13.12
CA PRO A 93 12.89 -8.46 -13.46
C PRO A 93 14.02 -7.43 -13.47
N VAL A 94 13.75 -6.19 -13.91
CA VAL A 94 14.75 -5.11 -13.89
C VAL A 94 15.06 -4.68 -12.46
N SER A 95 14.06 -4.52 -11.60
CA SER A 95 14.28 -4.20 -10.18
C SER A 95 15.05 -5.30 -9.45
N MET A 96 14.84 -6.57 -9.84
CA MET A 96 15.58 -7.72 -9.32
C MET A 96 17.07 -7.67 -9.67
N LEU A 97 17.46 -7.09 -10.82
CA LEU A 97 18.88 -6.94 -11.19
C LEU A 97 19.66 -6.11 -10.16
N HIS A 98 19.07 -5.05 -9.61
CA HIS A 98 19.72 -4.26 -8.56
C HIS A 98 20.02 -5.10 -7.31
N MET A 99 19.13 -6.01 -6.95
CA MET A 99 19.36 -6.93 -5.82
C MET A 99 20.40 -8.00 -6.16
N LEU A 100 20.41 -8.51 -7.39
CA LEU A 100 21.43 -9.46 -7.83
C LEU A 100 22.83 -8.84 -7.81
N HIS A 101 22.99 -7.58 -8.25
CA HIS A 101 24.24 -6.84 -8.07
C HIS A 101 24.60 -6.65 -6.59
N ALA A 102 23.63 -6.34 -5.73
CA ALA A 102 23.88 -6.26 -4.27
C ALA A 102 24.42 -7.60 -3.74
N LYS A 103 23.86 -8.72 -4.19
CA LYS A 103 24.31 -10.07 -3.79
C LYS A 103 25.72 -10.39 -4.26
N GLU A 104 26.09 -10.00 -5.48
CA GLU A 104 27.47 -10.13 -5.98
C GLU A 104 28.47 -9.39 -5.09
N ASN A 105 28.03 -8.30 -4.44
CA ASN A 105 28.80 -7.54 -3.46
C ASN A 105 28.62 -8.02 -2.01
N GLY A 106 28.07 -9.21 -1.80
CA GLY A 106 27.95 -9.85 -0.49
C GLY A 106 26.64 -9.62 0.26
N CYS A 107 25.66 -8.93 -0.32
CA CYS A 107 24.33 -8.81 0.28
C CYS A 107 23.68 -10.19 0.47
N LYS A 108 23.13 -10.44 1.67
CA LYS A 108 22.30 -11.62 1.93
C LYS A 108 20.88 -11.42 1.43
N MET A 109 20.27 -12.46 0.90
CA MET A 109 18.89 -12.41 0.43
C MET A 109 18.06 -13.50 1.10
N ILE A 110 17.03 -13.09 1.81
CA ILE A 110 16.04 -13.95 2.44
C ILE A 110 14.74 -13.85 1.63
N VAL A 111 14.14 -14.98 1.29
CA VAL A 111 12.84 -15.02 0.59
C VAL A 111 11.83 -15.79 1.41
N VAL A 112 10.72 -15.12 1.74
CA VAL A 112 9.60 -15.62 2.51
C VAL A 112 8.39 -15.70 1.59
N ASP A 113 8.04 -16.90 1.18
CA ASP A 113 6.90 -17.17 0.30
C ASP A 113 6.40 -18.60 0.57
N PRO A 114 5.09 -18.85 0.65
CA PRO A 114 4.54 -20.20 0.75
C PRO A 114 5.01 -21.14 -0.38
N ARG A 115 5.45 -20.58 -1.52
CA ARG A 115 5.93 -21.28 -2.70
C ARG A 115 7.43 -21.06 -2.89
N PHE A 116 8.10 -22.07 -3.44
CA PHE A 116 9.49 -21.91 -3.88
C PHE A 116 9.53 -21.26 -5.27
N THR A 117 9.61 -19.93 -5.31
CA THR A 117 9.56 -19.14 -6.55
C THR A 117 10.92 -19.02 -7.24
N ARG A 118 10.95 -18.45 -8.46
CA ARG A 118 12.21 -18.09 -9.14
C ARG A 118 13.03 -17.07 -8.34
N THR A 119 12.36 -16.23 -7.56
CA THR A 119 13.02 -15.31 -6.61
C THR A 119 13.64 -16.09 -5.45
N ALA A 120 12.93 -17.08 -4.88
CA ALA A 120 13.45 -17.95 -3.82
C ALA A 120 14.68 -18.76 -4.25
N ALA A 121 14.76 -19.17 -5.53
CA ALA A 121 15.92 -19.84 -6.09
C ALA A 121 17.21 -19.00 -6.08
N LYS A 122 17.12 -17.69 -5.80
CA LYS A 122 18.27 -16.78 -5.63
C LYS A 122 18.56 -16.43 -4.17
N ALA A 123 17.80 -16.97 -3.22
CA ALA A 123 17.94 -16.67 -1.80
C ALA A 123 19.16 -17.37 -1.18
N ASP A 124 19.78 -16.74 -0.19
CA ASP A 124 20.66 -17.42 0.78
C ASP A 124 19.81 -18.22 1.79
N GLU A 125 18.61 -17.73 2.10
CA GLU A 125 17.65 -18.39 2.99
C GLU A 125 16.24 -18.32 2.42
N TYR A 126 15.61 -19.48 2.23
CA TYR A 126 14.20 -19.58 1.87
C TYR A 126 13.37 -20.01 3.08
N VAL A 127 12.35 -19.23 3.40
CA VAL A 127 11.42 -19.53 4.49
C VAL A 127 10.03 -19.78 3.91
N ARG A 128 9.49 -20.98 4.18
CA ARG A 128 8.12 -21.32 3.81
C ARG A 128 7.18 -21.04 4.97
N ILE A 129 6.38 -19.99 4.86
CA ILE A 129 5.29 -19.70 5.81
C ILE A 129 3.96 -20.28 5.32
N ARG A 130 3.01 -20.49 6.23
CA ARG A 130 1.60 -20.70 5.86
C ARG A 130 1.01 -19.40 5.28
N SER A 131 0.17 -19.51 4.25
CA SER A 131 -0.42 -18.33 3.61
C SER A 131 -1.21 -17.49 4.61
N GLY A 132 -0.95 -16.18 4.64
CA GLY A 132 -1.62 -15.23 5.54
C GLY A 132 -1.04 -15.15 6.95
N THR A 133 0.10 -15.79 7.23
CA THR A 133 0.74 -15.81 8.56
C THR A 133 1.97 -14.89 8.67
N ASP A 134 2.01 -13.85 7.84
CA ASP A 134 3.08 -12.86 7.76
C ASP A 134 3.33 -12.14 9.09
N ILE A 135 2.26 -11.74 9.82
CA ILE A 135 2.40 -11.08 11.13
C ILE A 135 3.06 -12.01 12.15
N PRO A 136 2.59 -13.26 12.38
CA PRO A 136 3.31 -14.22 13.22
C PRO A 136 4.79 -14.39 12.84
N PHE A 137 5.10 -14.47 11.55
CA PHE A 137 6.49 -14.56 11.08
C PHE A 137 7.31 -13.32 11.46
N LEU A 138 6.83 -12.11 11.12
CA LEU A 138 7.51 -10.85 11.40
C LEU A 138 7.67 -10.59 12.90
N PHE A 139 6.67 -10.94 13.70
CA PHE A 139 6.71 -10.78 15.15
C PHE A 139 7.59 -11.86 15.81
N GLY A 140 7.70 -13.06 15.23
CA GLY A 140 8.70 -14.05 15.63
C GLY A 140 10.14 -13.55 15.40
N LEU A 141 10.40 -12.86 14.29
CA LEU A 141 11.70 -12.19 14.08
C LEU A 141 11.96 -11.12 15.16
N LEU A 142 10.97 -10.27 15.42
CA LEU A 142 11.06 -9.24 16.47
C LEU A 142 11.27 -9.85 17.87
N HIS A 143 10.65 -10.99 18.17
CA HIS A 143 10.85 -11.70 19.44
C HIS A 143 12.34 -12.00 19.66
N HIS A 144 13.01 -12.60 18.67
CA HIS A 144 14.44 -12.88 18.77
C HIS A 144 15.28 -11.59 18.79
N ILE A 145 14.93 -10.59 17.97
CA ILE A 145 15.64 -9.31 17.97
C ILE A 145 15.62 -8.67 19.37
N PHE A 146 14.45 -8.54 19.99
CA PHE A 146 14.32 -7.92 21.30
C PHE A 146 14.91 -8.77 22.42
N LYS A 147 14.71 -10.10 22.40
CA LYS A 147 15.24 -11.01 23.42
C LYS A 147 16.77 -10.98 23.48
N ASN A 148 17.43 -10.73 22.34
CA ASN A 148 18.89 -10.67 22.24
C ASN A 148 19.45 -9.24 22.28
N GLY A 149 18.60 -8.21 22.39
CA GLY A 149 19.03 -6.80 22.39
C GLY A 149 19.63 -6.32 21.07
N TRP A 150 19.19 -6.92 19.95
CA TRP A 150 19.68 -6.68 18.60
C TRP A 150 19.03 -5.47 17.89
N GLU A 151 18.05 -4.83 18.53
CA GLU A 151 17.41 -3.63 18.01
C GLU A 151 18.34 -2.41 18.02
N ASP A 152 18.11 -1.45 17.11
CA ASP A 152 18.85 -0.18 17.09
C ASP A 152 18.28 0.76 18.16
N LYS A 153 18.79 0.62 19.40
CA LYS A 153 18.32 1.39 20.57
C LYS A 153 18.41 2.89 20.38
N ARG A 154 19.47 3.38 19.70
CA ARG A 154 19.65 4.80 19.44
C ARG A 154 18.62 5.30 18.43
N TYR A 155 18.45 4.59 17.32
CA TYR A 155 17.42 4.95 16.33
C TYR A 155 16.02 4.96 16.94
N ILE A 156 15.69 3.95 17.74
CA ILE A 156 14.40 3.86 18.43
C ILE A 156 14.19 5.09 19.32
N ASN A 157 15.17 5.42 20.17
CA ASN A 157 15.10 6.60 21.03
C ASN A 157 14.93 7.90 20.24
N ASP A 158 15.68 8.06 19.15
CA ASP A 158 15.76 9.32 18.42
C ASP A 158 14.58 9.52 17.45
N ARG A 159 13.92 8.45 16.98
CA ARG A 159 13.01 8.49 15.82
C ARG A 159 11.71 7.71 15.96
N VAL A 160 11.53 6.89 17.00
CA VAL A 160 10.41 5.94 17.07
C VAL A 160 9.60 6.10 18.35
N TYR A 161 8.29 6.24 18.18
CA TYR A 161 7.34 6.30 19.30
C TYR A 161 6.63 4.95 19.49
N GLY A 162 6.51 4.49 20.74
CA GLY A 162 5.70 3.32 21.12
C GLY A 162 6.35 1.94 20.89
N MET A 163 7.65 1.87 20.61
CA MET A 163 8.37 0.60 20.40
C MET A 163 8.47 -0.25 21.67
N ASP A 164 8.44 0.38 22.84
CA ASP A 164 8.34 -0.26 24.15
C ASP A 164 7.08 -1.11 24.29
N LYS A 165 5.91 -0.58 23.90
CA LYS A 165 4.64 -1.32 23.89
C LYS A 165 4.65 -2.47 22.90
N VAL A 166 5.25 -2.26 21.72
CA VAL A 166 5.45 -3.32 20.73
C VAL A 166 6.34 -4.42 21.30
N ARG A 167 7.44 -4.06 21.97
CA ARG A 167 8.36 -5.03 22.60
C ARG A 167 7.63 -5.88 23.63
N GLU A 168 6.84 -5.28 24.52
CA GLU A 168 6.06 -5.98 25.53
C GLU A 168 5.04 -6.96 24.91
N ASP A 169 4.29 -6.49 23.91
CA ASP A 169 3.30 -7.30 23.20
C ASP A 169 3.95 -8.48 22.46
N VAL A 170 5.07 -8.22 21.76
CA VAL A 170 5.83 -9.24 21.02
C VAL A 170 6.40 -10.31 21.95
N LEU A 171 7.08 -9.90 23.04
CA LEU A 171 7.73 -10.84 23.95
C LEU A 171 6.73 -11.70 24.74
N SER A 172 5.53 -11.16 25.02
CA SER A 172 4.50 -11.88 25.79
C SER A 172 3.64 -12.82 24.95
N LYS A 173 3.33 -12.46 23.69
CA LYS A 173 2.36 -13.21 22.86
C LYS A 173 2.99 -14.09 21.79
N TRP A 174 4.18 -13.73 21.31
CA TRP A 174 4.79 -14.35 20.13
C TRP A 174 6.03 -15.15 20.51
N THR A 175 5.84 -16.07 21.46
CA THR A 175 6.86 -17.05 21.84
C THR A 175 7.14 -18.01 20.69
N PRO A 176 8.33 -18.65 20.65
CA PRO A 176 8.71 -19.53 19.54
C PRO A 176 7.68 -20.63 19.22
N ASP A 177 7.09 -21.25 20.25
CA ASP A 177 6.05 -22.27 20.10
C ASP A 177 4.77 -21.71 19.44
N LYS A 178 4.35 -20.49 19.81
CA LYS A 178 3.17 -19.83 19.23
C LYS A 178 3.40 -19.40 17.79
N VAL A 179 4.62 -18.95 17.49
CA VAL A 179 5.03 -18.59 16.13
C VAL A 179 5.06 -19.83 15.23
N GLU A 180 5.67 -20.91 15.68
CA GLU A 180 5.71 -22.19 14.95
C GLU A 180 4.29 -22.76 14.75
N GLU A 181 3.46 -22.72 15.80
CA GLU A 181 2.04 -23.10 15.74
C GLU A 181 1.29 -22.29 14.68
N ALA A 182 1.54 -20.98 14.57
CA ALA A 182 0.83 -20.11 13.63
C ALA A 182 1.37 -20.18 12.20
N CYS A 183 2.66 -19.88 11.98
CA CYS A 183 3.23 -19.73 10.63
C CYS A 183 3.95 -20.98 10.09
N GLY A 184 4.22 -21.97 10.94
CA GLY A 184 4.88 -23.22 10.56
C GLY A 184 6.40 -23.15 10.41
N VAL A 185 7.02 -22.04 10.82
CA VAL A 185 8.48 -21.86 10.82
C VAL A 185 9.01 -22.18 12.21
N ASN A 186 9.93 -23.15 12.30
CA ASN A 186 10.51 -23.54 13.58
C ASN A 186 11.44 -22.47 14.16
N GLU A 187 11.68 -22.54 15.47
CA GLU A 187 12.51 -21.56 16.20
C GLU A 187 13.92 -21.43 15.61
N ALA A 188 14.55 -22.54 15.22
CA ALA A 188 15.92 -22.52 14.71
C ALA A 188 16.03 -21.70 13.42
N GLN A 189 15.08 -21.86 12.50
CA GLN A 189 15.03 -21.07 11.27
C GLN A 189 14.66 -19.60 11.57
N MET A 190 13.71 -19.35 12.47
CA MET A 190 13.34 -17.99 12.88
C MET A 190 14.53 -17.23 13.47
N PHE A 191 15.26 -17.86 14.39
CA PHE A 191 16.48 -17.32 14.99
C PHE A 191 17.55 -17.06 13.94
N LYS A 192 17.79 -18.00 13.02
CA LYS A 192 18.76 -17.85 11.92
C LYS A 192 18.44 -16.61 11.08
N VAL A 193 17.18 -16.43 10.69
CA VAL A 193 16.74 -15.28 9.88
C VAL A 193 16.88 -13.97 10.66
N ALA A 194 16.44 -13.93 11.92
CA ALA A 194 16.58 -12.75 12.78
C ALA A 194 18.05 -12.35 12.96
N LYS A 195 18.94 -13.34 13.16
CA LYS A 195 20.38 -13.14 13.25
C LYS A 195 20.97 -12.61 11.94
N MET A 196 20.57 -13.18 10.80
CA MET A 196 20.99 -12.66 9.48
C MET A 196 20.59 -11.21 9.28
N LEU A 197 19.37 -10.81 9.68
CA LEU A 197 18.92 -9.43 9.59
C LEU A 197 19.72 -8.48 10.49
N HIS A 198 20.08 -8.91 11.70
CA HIS A 198 20.87 -8.12 12.63
C HIS A 198 22.34 -7.98 12.20
N GLU A 199 22.99 -9.07 11.82
CA GLU A 199 24.42 -9.09 11.49
C GLU A 199 24.75 -8.37 10.16
N ASN A 200 23.76 -8.19 9.29
CA ASN A 200 23.92 -7.58 7.97
C ASN A 200 23.09 -6.29 7.90
N ASN A 201 23.69 -5.15 8.25
CA ASN A 201 23.05 -3.83 8.30
C ASN A 201 23.79 -2.86 7.36
N PRO A 202 23.13 -1.99 6.57
CA PRO A 202 21.69 -1.76 6.40
C PRO A 202 20.94 -2.90 5.70
N GLY A 203 19.69 -3.09 6.12
CA GLY A 203 18.79 -4.10 5.55
C GLY A 203 17.52 -3.52 4.93
N THR A 204 17.11 -4.04 3.78
CA THR A 204 15.85 -3.67 3.15
C THR A 204 14.77 -4.75 3.26
N VAL A 205 13.51 -4.36 3.43
CA VAL A 205 12.36 -5.24 3.25
C VAL A 205 11.67 -4.91 1.92
N VAL A 206 11.41 -5.94 1.13
CA VAL A 206 10.73 -5.87 -0.16
C VAL A 206 9.43 -6.67 -0.10
N TRP A 207 8.31 -6.07 -0.47
CA TRP A 207 7.03 -6.78 -0.60
C TRP A 207 6.24 -6.35 -1.84
N CYS A 208 5.25 -7.18 -2.15
CA CYS A 208 4.28 -6.97 -3.22
C CYS A 208 2.92 -7.56 -2.80
N MET A 209 2.23 -8.25 -3.72
CA MET A 209 0.84 -8.70 -3.54
C MET A 209 0.68 -9.78 -2.46
N GLY A 210 1.74 -10.52 -2.14
CA GLY A 210 1.70 -11.53 -1.07
C GLY A 210 1.54 -10.95 0.33
N GLN A 211 1.65 -9.62 0.51
CA GLN A 211 1.25 -8.95 1.75
C GLN A 211 -0.02 -8.11 1.59
N THR A 212 -0.20 -7.47 0.43
CA THR A 212 -1.26 -6.47 0.27
C THR A 212 -2.63 -7.06 0.03
N GLN A 213 -2.72 -8.24 -0.61
CA GLN A 213 -3.98 -8.89 -0.99
C GLN A 213 -4.45 -9.92 0.05
N HIS A 214 -4.50 -9.49 1.31
CA HIS A 214 -5.04 -10.27 2.44
C HIS A 214 -6.10 -9.46 3.18
N SER A 215 -7.02 -10.14 3.87
CA SER A 215 -8.05 -9.51 4.71
C SER A 215 -7.47 -8.58 5.79
N ILE A 216 -6.22 -8.82 6.19
CA ILE A 216 -5.48 -8.02 7.18
C ILE A 216 -4.23 -7.33 6.58
N GLY A 217 -4.22 -7.07 5.27
CA GLY A 217 -3.03 -6.54 4.56
C GLY A 217 -2.46 -5.24 5.12
N ASN A 218 -3.31 -4.33 5.63
CA ASN A 218 -2.86 -3.10 6.32
C ASN A 218 -1.95 -3.42 7.52
N ALA A 219 -2.35 -4.41 8.33
CA ALA A 219 -1.62 -4.81 9.52
C ALA A 219 -0.33 -5.57 9.15
N MET A 220 -0.36 -6.40 8.10
CA MET A 220 0.83 -7.10 7.59
C MET A 220 1.91 -6.12 7.12
N VAL A 221 1.54 -5.14 6.29
CA VAL A 221 2.49 -4.13 5.81
C VAL A 221 3.02 -3.29 6.98
N ARG A 222 2.17 -2.94 7.95
CA ARG A 222 2.60 -2.22 9.14
C ARG A 222 3.58 -3.04 9.98
N ALA A 223 3.41 -4.36 10.08
CA ALA A 223 4.37 -5.24 10.77
C ALA A 223 5.75 -5.24 10.08
N SER A 224 5.80 -5.23 8.74
CA SER A 224 7.06 -5.07 7.98
C SER A 224 7.74 -3.73 8.29
N CYS A 225 6.96 -2.65 8.44
CA CYS A 225 7.47 -1.34 8.83
C CYS A 225 8.00 -1.34 10.26
N ILE A 226 7.30 -1.97 11.22
CA ILE A 226 7.73 -2.09 12.61
C ILE A 226 9.08 -2.84 12.71
N LEU A 227 9.26 -3.93 11.96
CA LEU A 227 10.54 -4.65 11.89
C LEU A 227 11.68 -3.71 11.43
N GLN A 228 11.43 -2.93 10.40
CA GLN A 228 12.41 -1.97 9.86
C GLN A 228 12.71 -0.81 10.82
N LEU A 229 11.73 -0.36 11.61
CA LEU A 229 11.94 0.62 12.68
C LEU A 229 12.74 0.03 13.85
N ALA A 230 12.49 -1.22 14.24
CA ALA A 230 13.24 -1.89 15.30
C ALA A 230 14.72 -2.08 14.93
N LEU A 231 15.01 -2.39 13.66
CA LEU A 231 16.38 -2.53 13.15
C LEU A 231 17.02 -1.18 12.74
N GLY A 232 16.26 -0.08 12.81
CA GLY A 232 16.75 1.25 12.44
C GLY A 232 17.14 1.41 10.98
N ASN A 233 16.47 0.72 10.07
CA ASN A 233 16.83 0.67 8.65
C ASN A 233 16.17 1.77 7.80
N VAL A 234 15.18 2.49 8.32
CA VAL A 234 14.47 3.55 7.57
C VAL A 234 15.28 4.86 7.59
N GLY A 235 15.37 5.54 6.45
CA GLY A 235 16.14 6.78 6.31
C GLY A 235 17.66 6.58 6.19
N LYS A 236 18.09 5.36 5.83
CA LYS A 236 19.50 5.00 5.56
C LYS A 236 19.64 4.47 4.13
N SER A 237 20.78 4.74 3.49
CA SER A 237 21.12 4.15 2.19
C SER A 237 21.29 2.63 2.31
N GLY A 238 20.75 1.86 1.36
CA GLY A 238 20.73 0.39 1.41
C GLY A 238 19.72 -0.20 2.41
N GLY A 239 18.90 0.65 3.04
CA GLY A 239 17.89 0.23 4.01
C GLY A 239 16.46 0.33 3.48
N GLY A 240 15.53 0.45 4.42
CA GLY A 240 14.16 0.87 4.18
C GLY A 240 13.22 -0.19 3.63
N THR A 241 12.03 0.27 3.31
CA THR A 241 10.93 -0.53 2.78
C THR A 241 10.72 -0.24 1.31
N ASN A 242 11.17 -1.18 0.47
CA ASN A 242 11.11 -1.08 -0.97
C ASN A 242 9.87 -1.79 -1.49
N ILE A 243 8.85 -0.99 -1.82
CA ILE A 243 7.52 -1.46 -2.19
C ILE A 243 7.47 -1.63 -3.69
N PHE A 244 7.44 -2.88 -4.16
CA PHE A 244 7.50 -3.17 -5.59
C PHE A 244 6.11 -3.05 -6.19
N ARG A 245 5.77 -1.83 -6.63
CA ARG A 245 4.46 -1.52 -7.22
C ARG A 245 4.27 -2.19 -8.59
N GLY A 246 3.03 -2.58 -8.88
CA GLY A 246 2.68 -3.37 -10.07
C GLY A 246 2.68 -2.59 -11.39
N HIS A 247 1.60 -1.85 -11.67
CA HIS A 247 1.49 -1.13 -12.94
C HIS A 247 2.51 0.00 -13.07
N ASP A 248 2.95 0.24 -14.29
CA ASP A 248 3.95 1.22 -14.72
C ASP A 248 3.73 2.63 -14.14
N ASN A 249 2.49 3.13 -14.13
CA ASN A 249 2.20 4.46 -13.59
C ASN A 249 1.27 4.44 -12.36
N VAL A 250 1.22 3.33 -11.61
CA VAL A 250 0.35 3.30 -10.40
C VAL A 250 0.79 4.31 -9.34
N GLN A 251 2.09 4.60 -9.24
CA GLN A 251 2.58 5.64 -8.34
C GLN A 251 2.12 7.01 -8.82
N GLY A 252 2.39 7.39 -10.07
CA GLY A 252 2.02 8.70 -10.60
C GLY A 252 0.50 8.93 -10.66
N ALA A 253 -0.28 7.88 -10.98
CA ALA A 253 -1.73 7.96 -10.93
C ALA A 253 -2.26 8.09 -9.48
N THR A 254 -1.56 7.52 -8.48
CA THR A 254 -1.89 7.78 -7.06
C THR A 254 -1.45 9.19 -6.66
N ASP A 255 -0.30 9.67 -7.14
CA ASP A 255 0.23 11.00 -6.84
C ASP A 255 -0.73 12.09 -7.30
N LEU A 256 -1.38 11.91 -8.46
CA LEU A 256 -2.21 12.94 -9.11
C LEU A 256 -3.71 12.66 -9.08
N GLY A 257 -4.11 11.44 -8.74
CA GLY A 257 -5.47 10.94 -8.86
C GLY A 257 -5.80 10.39 -10.27
N PRO A 258 -6.98 9.76 -10.45
CA PRO A 258 -8.13 9.86 -9.56
C PRO A 258 -8.02 9.00 -8.30
N ASN A 259 -8.16 9.64 -7.14
CA ASN A 259 -8.31 8.99 -5.84
C ASN A 259 -9.66 9.40 -5.23
N PRO A 260 -10.32 8.52 -4.47
CA PRO A 260 -11.61 8.82 -3.86
C PRO A 260 -11.48 9.69 -2.60
N ASP A 261 -10.30 9.75 -2.00
CA ASP A 261 -10.03 10.31 -0.67
C ASP A 261 -9.00 11.45 -0.66
N SER A 262 -8.47 11.81 -1.84
CA SER A 262 -7.44 12.85 -1.96
C SER A 262 -7.48 13.60 -3.30
N LEU A 263 -6.96 14.81 -3.26
CA LEU A 263 -6.59 15.67 -4.38
C LEU A 263 -5.13 15.42 -4.78
N PRO A 264 -4.70 15.91 -5.97
CA PRO A 264 -3.32 15.74 -6.43
C PRO A 264 -2.29 16.14 -5.36
N GLY A 265 -1.17 15.43 -5.29
CA GLY A 265 -0.12 15.63 -4.29
C GLY A 265 -0.50 15.16 -2.89
N TYR A 266 -1.43 14.21 -2.74
CA TYR A 266 -1.88 13.66 -1.45
C TYR A 266 -2.56 14.68 -0.53
N TYR A 267 -3.12 15.74 -1.09
CA TYR A 267 -3.93 16.69 -0.32
C TYR A 267 -5.25 16.02 0.05
N GLY A 268 -5.55 15.88 1.34
CA GLY A 268 -6.85 15.34 1.77
C GLY A 268 -8.02 16.21 1.28
N LEU A 269 -9.24 15.67 1.29
CA LEU A 269 -10.47 16.36 0.90
C LEU A 269 -10.94 17.39 1.95
N ALA A 270 -10.07 18.34 2.29
CA ALA A 270 -10.35 19.42 3.24
C ALA A 270 -10.62 20.74 2.51
N ASP A 271 -11.36 21.64 3.16
CA ASP A 271 -11.68 22.98 2.63
C ASP A 271 -10.43 23.75 2.17
N GLY A 272 -9.36 23.71 2.96
CA GLY A 272 -8.07 24.35 2.60
C GLY A 272 -7.43 23.75 1.35
N SER A 273 -7.49 22.42 1.19
CA SER A 273 -7.00 21.74 -0.01
C SER A 273 -7.82 22.14 -1.25
N TRP A 274 -9.14 22.20 -1.11
CA TRP A 274 -10.02 22.60 -2.20
C TRP A 274 -9.83 24.06 -2.61
N LYS A 275 -9.64 24.97 -1.65
CA LYS A 275 -9.29 26.37 -1.94
C LYS A 275 -7.97 26.49 -2.70
N HIS A 276 -6.97 25.69 -2.33
CA HIS A 276 -5.72 25.60 -3.08
C HIS A 276 -5.97 25.16 -4.53
N PHE A 277 -6.67 24.04 -4.74
CA PHE A 277 -6.92 23.51 -6.08
C PHE A 277 -7.87 24.36 -6.93
N ALA A 278 -8.85 25.04 -6.34
CA ALA A 278 -9.69 26.02 -7.03
C ALA A 278 -8.82 27.13 -7.65
N LYS A 279 -7.87 27.67 -6.88
CA LYS A 279 -6.88 28.65 -7.36
C LYS A 279 -5.99 28.07 -8.47
N VAL A 280 -5.45 26.87 -8.28
CA VAL A 280 -4.62 26.19 -9.31
C VAL A 280 -5.40 25.97 -10.61
N TRP A 281 -6.70 25.69 -10.52
CA TRP A 281 -7.56 25.46 -11.67
C TRP A 281 -8.17 26.72 -12.26
N GLY A 282 -7.93 27.89 -11.66
CA GLY A 282 -8.42 29.17 -12.14
C GLY A 282 -9.93 29.34 -11.98
N VAL A 283 -10.53 28.72 -10.96
CA VAL A 283 -11.97 28.82 -10.66
C VAL A 283 -12.21 29.36 -9.27
N ASP A 284 -13.37 29.98 -9.09
CA ASP A 284 -13.83 30.41 -7.77
C ASP A 284 -14.16 29.21 -6.88
N PHE A 285 -13.86 29.33 -5.58
CA PHE A 285 -14.08 28.25 -4.62
C PHE A 285 -15.57 27.95 -4.42
N ASP A 286 -16.40 28.99 -4.32
CA ASP A 286 -17.85 28.81 -4.14
C ASP A 286 -18.47 28.23 -5.42
N TRP A 287 -17.97 28.59 -6.59
CA TRP A 287 -18.40 27.98 -7.86
C TRP A 287 -18.13 26.47 -7.94
N ILE A 288 -16.92 26.02 -7.55
CA ILE A 288 -16.63 24.57 -7.59
C ILE A 288 -17.38 23.83 -6.48
N LYS A 289 -17.50 24.44 -5.29
CA LYS A 289 -18.31 23.91 -4.20
C LYS A 289 -19.77 23.71 -4.61
N SER A 290 -20.34 24.64 -5.38
CA SER A 290 -21.70 24.54 -5.91
C SER A 290 -21.93 23.37 -6.87
N LYS A 291 -20.87 22.66 -7.31
CA LYS A 291 -21.01 21.48 -8.18
C LYS A 291 -21.34 20.22 -7.40
N TYR A 292 -20.99 20.20 -6.12
CA TYR A 292 -21.20 19.08 -5.21
C TYR A 292 -22.57 19.19 -4.53
N ALA A 293 -23.13 18.04 -4.15
CA ALA A 293 -24.23 18.03 -3.19
C ALA A 293 -23.73 18.48 -1.80
N ASP A 294 -24.66 18.94 -0.96
CA ASP A 294 -24.35 19.48 0.36
C ASP A 294 -23.53 18.49 1.19
N GLY A 295 -22.36 18.96 1.67
CA GLY A 295 -21.43 18.17 2.47
C GLY A 295 -20.60 17.13 1.70
N MET A 296 -20.85 16.88 0.42
CA MET A 296 -20.16 15.82 -0.33
C MET A 296 -18.74 16.19 -0.78
N MET A 297 -18.44 17.48 -0.94
CA MET A 297 -17.13 17.95 -1.42
C MET A 297 -15.96 17.46 -0.55
N THR A 298 -16.16 17.39 0.75
CA THR A 298 -15.14 16.98 1.73
C THR A 298 -15.25 15.52 2.15
N LYS A 299 -16.22 14.78 1.61
CA LYS A 299 -16.38 13.35 1.88
C LYS A 299 -15.61 12.52 0.85
N PRO A 300 -14.97 11.42 1.27
CA PRO A 300 -14.44 10.44 0.34
C PRO A 300 -15.54 9.87 -0.56
N GLY A 301 -15.18 9.56 -1.81
CA GLY A 301 -16.05 8.82 -2.71
C GLY A 301 -16.04 7.31 -2.45
N ILE A 302 -16.91 6.61 -3.17
CA ILE A 302 -16.91 5.15 -3.25
C ILE A 302 -15.58 4.68 -3.84
N THR A 303 -15.12 3.48 -3.44
CA THR A 303 -13.87 2.91 -3.95
C THR A 303 -14.13 1.89 -5.05
N VAL A 304 -13.11 1.58 -5.86
CA VAL A 304 -13.26 0.60 -6.95
C VAL A 304 -13.76 -0.72 -6.38
N SER A 305 -13.24 -1.17 -5.25
CA SER A 305 -13.65 -2.41 -4.58
C SER A 305 -15.09 -2.46 -4.09
N ARG A 306 -15.83 -1.34 -4.12
CA ARG A 306 -17.14 -1.16 -3.49
C ARG A 306 -18.17 -0.46 -4.40
N TRP A 307 -17.85 -0.17 -5.67
CA TRP A 307 -18.80 0.52 -6.55
C TRP A 307 -20.09 -0.28 -6.78
N ILE A 308 -20.02 -1.61 -6.67
CA ILE A 308 -21.15 -2.51 -6.86
C ILE A 308 -22.17 -2.33 -5.73
N ASP A 309 -21.69 -2.24 -4.49
CA ASP A 309 -22.52 -1.88 -3.34
C ASP A 309 -23.20 -0.53 -3.60
N GLY A 310 -22.46 0.43 -4.16
CA GLY A 310 -23.01 1.71 -4.62
C GLY A 310 -24.16 1.60 -5.63
N VAL A 311 -24.27 0.50 -6.37
CA VAL A 311 -25.35 0.21 -7.35
C VAL A 311 -26.48 -0.61 -6.73
N LEU A 312 -26.14 -1.64 -5.95
CA LEU A 312 -27.07 -2.68 -5.51
C LEU A 312 -27.70 -2.43 -4.14
N GLU A 313 -26.97 -1.77 -3.23
CA GLU A 313 -27.47 -1.52 -1.87
C GLU A 313 -28.64 -0.54 -1.88
N ASN A 314 -29.46 -0.57 -0.82
CA ASN A 314 -30.51 0.42 -0.69
C ASN A 314 -29.91 1.82 -0.46
N ASN A 315 -30.57 2.86 -0.99
CA ASN A 315 -30.13 4.25 -0.89
C ASN A 315 -29.86 4.72 0.55
N GLU A 316 -30.64 4.24 1.52
CA GLU A 316 -30.48 4.59 2.94
C GLU A 316 -29.24 3.97 3.59
N LEU A 317 -28.59 2.99 2.94
CA LEU A 317 -27.41 2.29 3.43
C LEU A 317 -26.09 2.79 2.80
N ILE A 318 -26.16 3.76 1.88
CA ILE A 318 -25.00 4.35 1.23
C ILE A 318 -24.78 5.79 1.70
N ASP A 319 -23.52 6.18 1.93
CA ASP A 319 -23.16 7.53 2.42
C ASP A 319 -23.08 8.57 1.28
N GLN A 320 -24.09 8.59 0.40
CA GLN A 320 -24.29 9.59 -0.64
C GLN A 320 -25.78 9.71 -1.00
N PRO A 321 -26.24 10.82 -1.61
CA PRO A 321 -27.67 11.08 -1.81
C PRO A 321 -28.43 10.06 -2.68
N SER A 322 -27.72 9.30 -3.52
CA SER A 322 -28.34 8.32 -4.43
C SER A 322 -27.37 7.21 -4.82
N ASN A 323 -27.89 6.04 -5.19
CA ASN A 323 -27.11 4.97 -5.81
C ASN A 323 -26.39 5.45 -7.08
N LEU A 324 -25.34 4.71 -7.44
CA LEU A 324 -24.68 4.82 -8.72
C LEU A 324 -25.65 4.39 -9.85
N ARG A 325 -25.82 5.28 -10.82
CA ARG A 325 -26.63 5.08 -12.04
C ARG A 325 -25.77 4.97 -13.30
N GLY A 326 -24.47 5.28 -13.20
CA GLY A 326 -23.53 5.16 -14.30
C GLY A 326 -22.11 4.93 -13.82
N VAL A 327 -21.40 4.03 -14.50
CA VAL A 327 -19.99 3.71 -14.23
C VAL A 327 -19.19 3.87 -15.52
N PHE A 328 -18.10 4.62 -15.45
CA PHE A 328 -17.24 4.95 -16.58
C PHE A 328 -15.88 4.30 -16.40
N PHE A 329 -15.58 3.31 -17.22
CA PHE A 329 -14.26 2.68 -17.26
C PHE A 329 -13.38 3.38 -18.29
N TRP A 330 -12.27 3.99 -17.84
CA TRP A 330 -11.28 4.59 -18.72
C TRP A 330 -9.90 4.02 -18.44
N GLY A 331 -9.48 3.10 -19.31
CA GLY A 331 -8.18 2.41 -19.18
C GLY A 331 -8.16 1.39 -18.04
N HIS A 332 -9.32 0.97 -17.54
CA HIS A 332 -9.47 -0.03 -16.48
C HIS A 332 -10.35 -1.16 -16.98
N ALA A 333 -9.94 -2.41 -16.75
CA ALA A 333 -10.70 -3.56 -17.21
C ALA A 333 -11.78 -3.92 -16.18
N PRO A 334 -13.06 -4.03 -16.55
CA PRO A 334 -14.15 -4.30 -15.59
C PRO A 334 -14.03 -5.67 -14.89
N ASN A 335 -13.21 -6.57 -15.43
CA ASN A 335 -12.92 -7.89 -14.88
C ASN A 335 -11.73 -7.91 -13.90
N SER A 336 -11.11 -6.77 -13.59
CA SER A 336 -10.01 -6.68 -12.62
C SER A 336 -10.45 -6.84 -11.16
N GLN A 337 -11.76 -6.93 -10.92
CA GLN A 337 -12.33 -7.18 -9.60
C GLN A 337 -12.82 -8.61 -9.43
N THR A 338 -12.73 -9.11 -8.21
CA THR A 338 -13.08 -10.48 -7.85
C THR A 338 -14.56 -10.73 -8.12
N ARG A 339 -14.84 -11.65 -9.05
CA ARG A 339 -16.18 -12.21 -9.30
C ARG A 339 -16.52 -13.25 -8.25
N GLY A 340 -17.05 -12.79 -7.11
CA GLY A 340 -17.63 -13.65 -6.08
C GLY A 340 -19.15 -13.78 -6.23
N LEU A 341 -19.77 -14.72 -5.51
CA LEU A 341 -21.23 -14.82 -5.36
C LEU A 341 -21.85 -13.60 -4.65
N GLU A 342 -21.00 -12.75 -4.06
CA GLU A 342 -21.36 -11.46 -3.46
C GLU A 342 -21.30 -10.29 -4.47
N MET A 343 -21.08 -10.57 -5.77
CA MET A 343 -21.43 -9.66 -6.89
C MET A 343 -22.81 -10.02 -7.44
#